data_AF-A0A1D7UCC7-F1
#
_entry.id   AF-A0A1D7UCC7-F1
#
_cell.length_a   1.000
_cell.length_b   1.000
_cell.length_c   1.000
_cell.angle_alpha   90.00
_cell.angle_beta   90.00
_cell.angle_gamma   90.00
#
_symmetry.space_group_name_H-M   'P 1'
#
loop_
_entity.id
_entity.type
_entity.pdbx_description
1 polymer ?
#
loop_
_entity_poly.entity_id
_entity_poly.type
_entity_poly.pdbx_seq_one_letter_code
_entity_poly.pdbx_strand_id
1 'polypeptide(L)'
;MRKKEEGPRADIYARITERIVAELEKGVRSWVRPWSTGNMSGRITRPLRHNGGPYTGMNVLLLWSEAMARGYSAPVWMTFRQATELGAHVRKGETSSTVIYASRFTRSQTDAHGDEVEKDIPFLKAYGVFNVEQIEGLPEHYYLRPAPILDPVERIEHADRFFANTGAVIRHGGAQAFYSPSTDHIQMPPFETFRDAAGYVAVLSHESVHWTADSRRVGRDLSRYSRDHTERAREELVAEIGSALLCADLGIVPELELRPDHAAYVASWLKVLSDDKRAIFQAAAHAQRAVAYLHGLQPESEAEREAA
;
A
#
# COMPACT_ATOMS: atom_id res chain seq x y z
N MET A 1 28.53 -30.28 -5.42
CA MET A 1 28.05 -29.07 -4.72
C MET A 1 26.56 -29.21 -4.51
N ARG A 2 26.14 -29.40 -3.25
CA ARG A 2 24.75 -29.68 -2.88
C ARG A 2 23.97 -28.36 -2.97
N LYS A 3 23.01 -28.29 -3.89
CA LYS A 3 22.10 -27.14 -4.08
C LYS A 3 21.44 -26.87 -2.72
N LYS A 4 21.69 -25.69 -2.16
CA LYS A 4 21.12 -25.27 -0.88
C LYS A 4 19.60 -25.18 -1.08
N GLU A 5 18.84 -26.11 -0.50
CA GLU A 5 17.38 -26.07 -0.55
C GLU A 5 16.91 -24.72 -0.01
N GLU A 6 16.23 -23.94 -0.84
CA GLU A 6 15.64 -22.68 -0.46
C GLU A 6 14.56 -22.94 0.60
N GLY A 7 14.70 -22.33 1.78
CA GLY A 7 13.81 -22.61 2.91
C GLY A 7 12.38 -22.09 2.68
N PRO A 8 11.41 -22.49 3.54
CA PRO A 8 9.98 -22.17 3.41
C PRO A 8 9.65 -20.67 3.33
N ARG A 9 10.56 -19.81 3.79
CA ARG A 9 10.42 -18.34 3.69
C ARG A 9 10.70 -17.80 2.29
N ALA A 10 11.73 -18.32 1.62
CA ALA A 10 12.05 -17.93 0.25
C ALA A 10 10.87 -18.26 -0.67
N ASP A 11 10.22 -19.39 -0.42
CA ASP A 11 9.03 -19.86 -1.11
C ASP A 11 7.83 -18.90 -0.98
N ILE A 12 7.55 -18.36 0.22
CA ILE A 12 6.45 -17.37 0.40
C ILE A 12 6.71 -16.07 -0.37
N TYR A 13 7.94 -15.53 -0.30
CA TYR A 13 8.32 -14.33 -1.03
C TYR A 13 8.21 -14.53 -2.54
N ALA A 14 8.72 -15.66 -3.03
CA ALA A 14 8.68 -16.03 -4.46
C ALA A 14 7.24 -16.14 -4.94
N ARG A 15 6.41 -16.97 -4.30
CA ARG A 15 5.02 -17.21 -4.69
C ARG A 15 4.18 -15.92 -4.75
N ILE A 16 4.32 -15.04 -3.76
CA ILE A 16 3.60 -13.76 -3.74
C ILE A 16 4.08 -12.86 -4.88
N THR A 17 5.40 -12.74 -5.05
CA THR A 17 5.96 -11.88 -6.10
C THR A 17 5.60 -12.39 -7.49
N GLU A 18 5.65 -13.70 -7.72
CA GLU A 18 5.26 -14.32 -8.99
C GLU A 18 3.79 -14.09 -9.32
N ARG A 19 2.89 -14.16 -8.33
CA ARG A 19 1.47 -13.80 -8.54
C ARG A 19 1.35 -12.34 -9.02
N ILE A 20 2.07 -11.42 -8.40
CA ILE A 20 2.04 -10.00 -8.74
C ILE A 20 2.64 -9.74 -10.13
N VAL A 21 3.75 -10.40 -10.45
CA VAL A 21 4.36 -10.36 -11.79
C VAL A 21 3.36 -10.85 -12.83
N ALA A 22 2.68 -11.97 -12.59
CA ALA A 22 1.67 -12.51 -13.51
C ALA A 22 0.44 -11.59 -13.68
N GLU A 23 0.06 -10.83 -12.64
CA GLU A 23 -0.99 -9.80 -12.73
C GLU A 23 -0.51 -8.61 -13.57
N LEU A 24 0.71 -8.12 -13.32
CA LEU A 24 1.33 -7.02 -14.06
C LEU A 24 1.51 -7.35 -15.55
N GLU A 25 1.91 -8.58 -15.89
CA GLU A 25 2.03 -9.05 -17.28
C GLU A 25 0.70 -9.01 -18.04
N LYS A 26 -0.42 -9.19 -17.33
CA LYS A 26 -1.78 -9.05 -17.88
C LYS A 26 -2.25 -7.59 -17.93
N GLY A 27 -1.37 -6.63 -17.61
CA GLY A 27 -1.71 -5.22 -17.48
C GLY A 27 -2.62 -4.91 -16.28
N VAL A 28 -2.71 -5.84 -15.32
CA VAL A 28 -3.47 -5.67 -14.06
C VAL A 28 -2.49 -5.18 -13.00
N ARG A 29 -2.69 -3.95 -12.55
CA ARG A 29 -1.96 -3.37 -11.43
C ARG A 29 -2.81 -3.50 -10.18
N SER A 30 -2.51 -4.45 -9.32
CA SER A 30 -3.33 -4.77 -8.14
C SER A 30 -3.44 -3.62 -7.12
N TRP A 31 -2.54 -2.63 -7.21
CA TRP A 31 -2.57 -1.38 -6.46
C TRP A 31 -2.98 -0.15 -7.27
N VAL A 32 -3.31 -0.30 -8.58
CA VAL A 32 -3.82 0.77 -9.48
C VAL A 32 -5.20 0.42 -10.07
N ARG A 33 -5.78 -0.76 -9.77
CA ARG A 33 -7.07 -1.20 -10.33
C ARG A 33 -8.30 -1.36 -9.42
N PRO A 34 -8.32 -1.19 -8.08
CA PRO A 34 -9.61 -1.17 -7.38
C PRO A 34 -10.59 -0.10 -7.93
N TRP A 35 -10.10 0.85 -8.75
CA TRP A 35 -10.82 1.96 -9.37
C TRP A 35 -11.61 1.64 -10.67
N SER A 36 -11.47 0.48 -11.32
CA SER A 36 -11.96 0.32 -12.71
C SER A 36 -13.10 -0.68 -12.96
N THR A 37 -13.74 -1.26 -11.94
CA THR A 37 -14.82 -2.25 -12.16
C THR A 37 -16.07 -1.96 -11.33
N GLY A 38 -16.96 -1.14 -11.91
CA GLY A 38 -18.43 -1.26 -11.98
C GLY A 38 -19.31 -1.52 -10.76
N ASN A 39 -18.80 -2.10 -9.66
CA ASN A 39 -19.61 -2.60 -8.55
C ASN A 39 -19.12 -2.13 -7.17
N MET A 40 -17.97 -1.45 -7.07
CA MET A 40 -17.61 -0.72 -5.85
C MET A 40 -18.28 0.64 -5.90
N SER A 41 -19.27 0.90 -5.05
CA SER A 41 -19.98 2.17 -4.92
C SER A 41 -19.05 3.32 -4.45
N GLY A 42 -18.04 3.70 -5.23
CA GLY A 42 -17.20 4.88 -4.99
C GLY A 42 -16.37 4.87 -3.69
N ARG A 43 -16.06 3.69 -3.14
CA ARG A 43 -15.30 3.54 -1.89
C ARG A 43 -14.17 2.52 -2.05
N ILE A 44 -12.95 3.02 -2.22
CA ILE A 44 -11.74 2.21 -2.03
C ILE A 44 -11.13 2.71 -0.74
N THR A 45 -11.30 1.91 0.30
CA THR A 45 -10.60 2.10 1.58
C THR A 45 -9.55 1.02 1.69
N ARG A 46 -8.61 1.19 2.62
CA ARG A 46 -7.75 0.07 3.00
C ARG A 46 -8.61 -1.11 3.46
N PRO A 47 -8.22 -2.36 3.14
CA PRO A 47 -8.80 -3.54 3.76
C PRO A 47 -8.71 -3.39 5.28
N LEU A 48 -9.77 -3.78 5.98
CA LEU A 48 -9.89 -3.66 7.43
C LEU A 48 -9.82 -5.05 8.06
N ARG A 49 -9.25 -5.11 9.25
CA ARG A 49 -9.33 -6.27 10.14
C ARG A 49 -10.73 -6.33 10.76
N HIS A 50 -11.08 -7.48 11.35
CA HIS A 50 -12.35 -7.65 12.09
C HIS A 50 -12.65 -6.54 13.11
N ASN A 51 -11.62 -5.95 13.72
CA ASN A 51 -11.75 -4.88 14.71
C ASN A 51 -11.79 -3.45 14.11
N GLY A 52 -11.92 -3.32 12.79
CA GLY A 52 -11.94 -2.02 12.10
C GLY A 52 -10.56 -1.41 11.82
N GLY A 53 -9.48 -1.93 12.40
CA GLY A 53 -8.13 -1.44 12.14
C GLY A 53 -7.68 -1.73 10.70
N PRO A 54 -7.06 -0.78 9.98
CA PRO A 54 -6.63 -0.99 8.61
C PRO A 54 -5.46 -1.99 8.53
N TYR A 55 -5.42 -2.78 7.46
CA TYR A 55 -4.22 -3.49 7.07
C TYR A 55 -3.16 -2.51 6.56
N THR A 56 -1.89 -2.93 6.64
CA THR A 56 -0.73 -2.10 6.28
C THR A 56 0.21 -2.82 5.33
N GLY A 57 0.99 -2.03 4.59
CA GLY A 57 2.04 -2.53 3.69
C GLY A 57 1.52 -3.56 2.68
N MET A 58 2.26 -4.66 2.54
CA MET A 58 1.99 -5.68 1.52
C MET A 58 0.59 -6.31 1.63
N ASN A 59 0.03 -6.41 2.84
CA ASN A 59 -1.30 -6.99 3.03
C ASN A 59 -2.41 -6.18 2.36
N VAL A 60 -2.24 -4.87 2.22
CA VAL A 60 -3.20 -4.03 1.50
C VAL A 60 -3.29 -4.48 0.04
N LEU A 61 -2.14 -4.66 -0.60
CA LEU A 61 -2.06 -5.04 -2.02
C LEU A 61 -2.60 -6.46 -2.26
N LEU A 62 -2.27 -7.40 -1.37
CA LEU A 62 -2.75 -8.78 -1.47
C LEU A 62 -4.27 -8.86 -1.37
N LEU A 63 -4.86 -8.13 -0.42
CA LEU A 63 -6.30 -8.15 -0.18
C LEU A 63 -7.08 -7.34 -1.22
N TRP A 64 -6.52 -6.26 -1.78
CA TRP A 64 -7.13 -5.58 -2.93
C TRP A 64 -7.12 -6.46 -4.18
N SER A 65 -5.99 -7.10 -4.52
CA SER A 65 -5.92 -8.09 -5.61
C SER A 65 -7.01 -9.16 -5.44
N GLU A 66 -7.14 -9.69 -4.23
CA GLU A 66 -8.09 -10.75 -3.97
C GLU A 66 -9.55 -10.28 -4.02
N ALA A 67 -9.87 -9.13 -3.41
CA ALA A 67 -11.19 -8.53 -3.46
C ALA A 67 -11.64 -8.33 -4.90
N MET A 68 -10.74 -7.81 -5.74
CA MET A 68 -10.99 -7.63 -7.16
C MET A 68 -11.20 -8.95 -7.89
N ALA A 69 -10.29 -9.93 -7.70
CA ALA A 69 -10.34 -11.20 -8.40
C ALA A 69 -11.62 -12.00 -8.09
N ARG A 70 -12.16 -11.83 -6.88
CA ARG A 70 -13.37 -12.55 -6.42
C ARG A 70 -14.64 -11.69 -6.40
N GLY A 71 -14.53 -10.40 -6.70
CA GLY A 71 -15.66 -9.48 -6.70
C GLY A 71 -16.19 -9.10 -5.31
N TYR A 72 -15.36 -9.16 -4.27
CA TYR A 72 -15.76 -8.71 -2.92
C TYR A 72 -15.84 -7.20 -2.84
N SER A 73 -16.92 -6.70 -2.24
CA SER A 73 -17.20 -5.29 -2.02
C SER A 73 -16.90 -4.83 -0.59
N ALA A 74 -17.02 -5.74 0.38
CA ALA A 74 -16.77 -5.45 1.79
C ALA A 74 -15.26 -5.36 2.06
N PRO A 75 -14.80 -4.33 2.78
CA PRO A 75 -13.37 -4.17 3.04
C PRO A 75 -12.88 -5.03 4.20
N VAL A 76 -13.76 -5.73 4.92
CA VAL A 76 -13.42 -6.39 6.19
C VAL A 76 -12.99 -7.83 5.97
N TRP A 77 -11.86 -8.19 6.59
CA TRP A 77 -11.26 -9.52 6.53
C TRP A 77 -10.93 -10.04 7.92
N MET A 78 -11.16 -11.33 8.15
CA MET A 78 -10.91 -11.99 9.43
C MET A 78 -10.44 -13.42 9.26
N THR A 79 -9.76 -13.96 10.26
CA THR A 79 -9.33 -15.36 10.29
C THR A 79 -10.51 -16.30 10.56
N PHE A 80 -10.37 -17.57 10.20
CA PHE A 80 -11.38 -18.60 10.54
C PHE A 80 -11.71 -18.61 12.04
N ARG A 81 -10.67 -18.54 12.89
CA ARG A 81 -10.82 -18.52 14.34
C ARG A 81 -11.64 -17.33 14.82
N GLN A 82 -11.39 -16.14 14.28
CA GLN A 82 -12.16 -14.93 14.61
C GLN A 82 -13.63 -15.06 14.21
N ALA A 83 -13.92 -15.64 13.04
CA ALA A 83 -15.30 -15.91 12.64
C ALA A 83 -16.00 -16.87 13.63
N THR A 84 -15.32 -17.96 14.01
CA THR A 84 -15.86 -18.92 14.99
C THR A 84 -16.06 -18.31 16.38
N GLU A 85 -15.15 -17.45 16.84
CA GLU A 85 -15.29 -16.72 18.11
C GLU A 85 -16.50 -15.78 18.12
N LEU A 86 -16.94 -15.32 16.95
CA LEU A 86 -18.17 -14.53 16.76
C LEU A 86 -19.43 -15.40 16.57
N GLY A 87 -19.33 -16.72 16.68
CA GLY A 87 -20.45 -17.64 16.44
C GLY A 87 -20.83 -17.81 14.97
N ALA A 88 -19.97 -17.35 14.06
CA ALA A 88 -20.17 -17.38 12.62
C ALA A 88 -19.37 -18.51 11.95
N HIS A 89 -19.73 -18.88 10.73
CA HIS A 89 -19.06 -19.94 9.97
C HIS A 89 -18.74 -19.53 8.54
N VAL A 90 -17.55 -19.92 8.08
CA VAL A 90 -17.17 -19.78 6.67
C VAL A 90 -18.03 -20.73 5.84
N ARG A 91 -18.60 -20.24 4.73
CA ARG A 91 -19.42 -21.08 3.84
C ARG A 91 -18.63 -22.25 3.28
N LYS A 92 -19.32 -23.38 3.07
CA LYS A 92 -18.71 -24.59 2.53
C LYS A 92 -18.15 -24.33 1.13
N GLY A 93 -16.87 -24.67 0.92
CA GLY A 93 -16.19 -24.52 -0.37
C GLY A 93 -15.42 -23.21 -0.55
N GLU A 94 -15.58 -22.25 0.36
CA GLU A 94 -14.79 -21.01 0.35
C GLU A 94 -13.32 -21.27 0.67
N THR A 95 -12.43 -20.55 0.00
CA THR A 95 -10.98 -20.65 0.23
C THR A 95 -10.44 -19.35 0.82
N SER A 96 -9.48 -19.48 1.73
CA SER A 96 -8.84 -18.35 2.40
C SER A 96 -7.88 -17.59 1.48
N SER A 97 -7.69 -16.32 1.80
CA SER A 97 -6.74 -15.41 1.17
C SER A 97 -5.52 -15.24 2.07
N THR A 98 -4.33 -15.15 1.47
CA THR A 98 -3.09 -15.08 2.24
C THR A 98 -2.76 -13.66 2.66
N VAL A 99 -2.52 -13.46 3.95
CA VAL A 99 -1.86 -12.27 4.51
C VAL A 99 -0.56 -12.67 5.18
N ILE A 100 0.38 -11.75 5.27
CA ILE A 100 1.69 -11.94 5.89
C ILE A 100 1.80 -11.17 7.20
N TYR A 101 2.54 -11.73 8.14
CA TYR A 101 2.94 -11.10 9.38
C TYR A 101 4.44 -11.22 9.52
N ALA A 102 5.12 -10.07 9.52
CA ALA A 102 6.55 -9.97 9.76
C ALA A 102 6.79 -9.53 11.21
N SER A 103 7.63 -10.25 11.94
CA SER A 103 8.03 -9.90 13.31
C SER A 103 9.42 -10.45 13.60
N ARG A 104 9.96 -10.20 14.79
CA ARG A 104 11.29 -10.68 15.23
C ARG A 104 11.10 -11.50 16.49
N PHE A 105 11.90 -12.55 16.65
CA PHE A 105 12.03 -13.23 17.93
C PHE A 105 13.50 -13.26 18.33
N THR A 106 13.75 -13.13 19.62
CA THR A 106 15.10 -13.13 20.18
C THR A 106 15.52 -14.57 20.46
N ARG A 107 16.74 -14.92 20.06
CA ARG A 107 17.34 -16.23 20.34
C ARG A 107 18.77 -16.03 20.83
N SER A 108 19.08 -16.56 22.01
CA SER A 108 20.45 -16.64 22.52
C SER A 108 21.27 -17.58 21.64
N GLN A 109 22.40 -17.09 21.15
CA GLN A 109 23.40 -17.87 20.44
C GLN A 109 24.75 -17.61 21.07
N THR A 110 25.50 -18.68 21.32
CA THR A 110 26.90 -18.59 21.71
C THR A 110 27.72 -18.03 20.55
N ASP A 111 28.46 -16.96 20.78
CA ASP A 111 29.35 -16.38 19.79
C ASP A 111 30.64 -17.19 19.64
N ALA A 112 31.56 -16.70 18.81
CA ALA A 112 32.84 -17.36 18.56
C ALA A 112 33.79 -17.33 19.76
N HIS A 113 33.44 -16.65 20.85
CA HIS A 113 34.24 -16.46 22.05
C HIS A 113 33.65 -17.18 23.27
N GLY A 114 32.47 -17.81 23.11
CA GLY A 114 31.80 -18.56 24.16
C GLY A 114 30.74 -17.75 24.90
N ASP A 115 30.50 -16.50 24.52
CA ASP A 115 29.54 -15.61 25.17
C ASP A 115 28.13 -15.80 24.59
N GLU A 116 27.11 -15.81 25.46
CA GLU A 116 25.72 -15.81 25.00
C GLU A 116 25.34 -14.43 24.48
N VAL A 117 25.13 -14.33 23.17
CA VAL A 117 24.65 -13.13 22.50
C VAL A 117 23.21 -13.33 22.08
N GLU A 118 22.33 -12.44 22.55
CA GLU A 118 20.96 -12.38 22.05
C GLU A 118 20.95 -11.85 20.62
N LYS A 119 20.44 -12.65 19.68
CA LYS A 119 20.23 -12.24 18.29
C LYS A 119 18.76 -12.21 17.95
N ASP A 120 18.33 -11.08 17.42
CA ASP A 120 17.00 -10.94 16.84
C ASP A 120 16.92 -11.59 15.47
N ILE A 121 16.13 -12.64 15.37
CA ILE A 121 15.87 -13.36 14.14
C ILE A 121 14.54 -12.88 13.55
N PRO A 122 14.54 -12.20 12.39
CA PRO A 122 13.30 -11.82 11.72
C PRO A 122 12.58 -13.07 11.23
N PHE A 123 11.25 -13.06 11.25
CA PHE A 123 10.41 -14.10 10.68
C PHE A 123 9.23 -13.54 9.92
N LEU A 124 8.79 -14.32 8.93
CA LEU A 124 7.56 -14.07 8.17
C LEU A 124 6.65 -15.27 8.37
N LYS A 125 5.40 -15.03 8.77
CA LYS A 125 4.34 -16.03 8.83
C LYS A 125 3.22 -15.64 7.87
N ALA A 126 2.69 -16.63 7.16
CA ALA A 126 1.49 -16.47 6.36
C ALA A 126 0.27 -16.92 7.17
N TYR A 127 -0.83 -16.18 7.07
CA TYR A 127 -2.11 -16.50 7.68
C TYR A 127 -3.19 -16.50 6.60
N GLY A 128 -4.18 -17.38 6.76
CA GLY A 128 -5.40 -17.38 5.96
C GLY A 128 -6.46 -16.48 6.59
N VAL A 129 -6.97 -15.54 5.81
CA VAL A 129 -8.13 -14.70 6.15
C VAL A 129 -9.24 -14.88 5.13
N PHE A 130 -10.46 -14.57 5.54
CA PHE A 130 -11.68 -14.64 4.73
C PHE A 130 -12.31 -13.26 4.74
N ASN A 131 -12.86 -12.86 3.60
CA ASN A 131 -13.70 -11.68 3.52
C ASN A 131 -15.00 -11.95 4.29
N VAL A 132 -15.60 -10.92 4.91
CA VAL A 132 -16.90 -11.08 5.58
C VAL A 132 -17.99 -11.60 4.65
N GLU A 133 -17.89 -11.32 3.35
CA GLU A 133 -18.80 -11.86 2.34
C GLU A 133 -18.68 -13.37 2.16
N GLN A 134 -17.65 -14.04 2.69
CA GLN A 134 -17.48 -15.50 2.69
C GLN A 134 -18.09 -16.19 3.93
N ILE A 135 -18.61 -15.41 4.89
CA ILE A 135 -18.95 -15.87 6.23
C ILE A 135 -20.45 -15.63 6.50
N GLU A 136 -21.12 -16.66 7.00
CA GLU A 136 -22.51 -16.61 7.43
C GLU A 136 -22.62 -16.54 8.95
N GLY A 137 -23.66 -15.87 9.46
CA GLY A 137 -23.91 -15.75 10.89
C GLY A 137 -23.07 -14.68 11.60
N LEU A 138 -22.43 -13.75 10.87
CA LEU A 138 -21.74 -12.63 11.49
C LEU A 138 -22.75 -11.63 12.11
N PRO A 139 -22.34 -10.86 13.12
CA PRO A 139 -23.10 -9.72 13.60
C PRO A 139 -23.46 -8.74 12.47
N GLU A 140 -24.64 -8.12 12.56
CA GLU A 140 -25.22 -7.28 11.49
C GLU A 140 -24.29 -6.14 11.02
N HIS A 141 -23.50 -5.57 11.93
CA HIS A 141 -22.58 -4.48 11.60
C HIS A 141 -21.50 -4.85 10.57
N TYR A 142 -21.20 -6.15 10.37
CA TYR A 142 -20.30 -6.60 9.29
C TYR A 142 -20.96 -6.63 7.91
N TYR A 143 -22.30 -6.63 7.86
CA TYR A 143 -23.09 -6.58 6.62
C TYR A 143 -23.61 -5.18 6.30
N LEU A 144 -23.54 -4.25 7.26
CA LEU A 144 -23.95 -2.86 7.05
C LEU A 144 -23.08 -2.22 5.96
N ARG A 145 -23.74 -1.64 4.96
CA ARG A 145 -23.06 -0.78 4.01
C ARG A 145 -22.52 0.44 4.75
N PRO A 146 -21.30 0.89 4.45
CA PRO A 146 -20.76 2.09 5.07
C PRO A 146 -21.69 3.30 4.90
N ALA A 147 -21.64 4.20 5.89
CA ALA A 147 -22.32 5.50 5.86
C ALA A 147 -21.99 6.29 4.58
N PRO A 148 -22.88 7.22 4.15
CA PRO A 148 -22.76 7.91 2.88
C PRO A 148 -21.40 8.57 2.67
N ILE A 149 -21.03 8.58 1.41
CA ILE A 149 -19.86 9.21 0.81
C ILE A 149 -19.83 10.70 1.20
N LEU A 150 -18.71 11.20 1.76
CA LEU A 150 -18.41 12.64 1.75
C LEU A 150 -18.60 13.16 0.31
N ASP A 151 -19.26 14.30 0.15
CA ASP A 151 -19.45 14.89 -1.17
C ASP A 151 -18.09 14.96 -1.91
N PRO A 152 -18.02 14.69 -3.23
CA PRO A 152 -16.77 14.82 -3.98
C PRO A 152 -16.00 16.11 -3.70
N VAL A 153 -16.71 17.23 -3.49
CA VAL A 153 -16.11 18.50 -3.08
C VAL A 153 -15.47 18.40 -1.69
N GLU A 154 -16.19 17.88 -0.69
CA GLU A 154 -15.67 17.70 0.67
C GLU A 154 -14.43 16.79 0.72
N ARG A 155 -14.37 15.76 -0.13
CA ARG A 155 -13.21 14.87 -0.25
C ARG A 155 -11.98 15.60 -0.78
N ILE A 156 -12.16 16.42 -1.82
CA ILE A 156 -11.07 17.20 -2.40
C ILE A 156 -10.60 18.27 -1.42
N GLU A 157 -11.52 18.97 -0.75
CA GLU A 157 -11.16 19.93 0.29
C GLU A 157 -10.39 19.27 1.46
N HIS A 158 -10.79 18.05 1.85
CA HIS A 158 -10.05 17.28 2.83
C HIS A 158 -8.65 16.93 2.35
N ALA A 159 -8.49 16.52 1.09
CA ALA A 159 -7.18 16.26 0.49
C ALA A 159 -6.32 17.53 0.42
N ASP A 160 -6.88 18.67 0.03
CA ASP A 160 -6.17 19.95 -0.03
C ASP A 160 -5.65 20.36 1.35
N ARG A 161 -6.49 20.24 2.40
CA ARG A 161 -6.05 20.46 3.78
C ARG A 161 -4.95 19.49 4.20
N PHE A 162 -5.09 18.22 3.84
CA PHE A 162 -4.09 17.19 4.15
C PHE A 162 -2.72 17.57 3.58
N PHE A 163 -2.64 17.95 2.30
CA PHE A 163 -1.39 18.35 1.66
C PHE A 163 -0.86 19.69 2.18
N ALA A 164 -1.73 20.65 2.49
CA ALA A 164 -1.33 21.91 3.11
C ALA A 164 -0.64 21.68 4.46
N ASN A 165 -1.17 20.79 5.29
CA ASN A 165 -0.62 20.45 6.60
C ASN A 165 0.77 19.78 6.52
N THR A 166 1.13 19.17 5.38
CA THR A 166 2.47 18.58 5.22
C THR A 166 3.60 19.61 5.28
N GLY A 167 3.29 20.89 5.02
CA GLY A 167 4.28 21.95 4.90
C GLY A 167 5.19 21.83 3.67
N ALA A 168 4.92 20.90 2.75
CA ALA A 168 5.67 20.80 1.51
C ALA A 168 5.45 22.05 0.66
N VAL A 169 6.54 22.58 0.08
CA VAL A 169 6.44 23.69 -0.88
C VAL A 169 5.91 23.13 -2.20
N ILE A 170 4.66 23.41 -2.52
CA ILE A 170 4.02 23.02 -3.78
C ILE A 170 3.98 24.24 -4.70
N ARG A 171 4.50 24.08 -5.93
CA ARG A 171 4.50 25.12 -6.96
C ARG A 171 3.71 24.66 -8.16
N HIS A 172 3.06 25.60 -8.84
CA HIS A 172 2.30 25.33 -10.06
C HIS A 172 2.94 26.01 -11.28
N GLY A 173 3.03 25.28 -12.39
CA GLY A 173 3.63 25.76 -13.63
C GLY A 173 4.28 24.64 -14.44
N GLY A 174 4.69 24.96 -15.67
CA GLY A 174 5.25 23.96 -16.59
C GLY A 174 4.25 22.89 -17.00
N ALA A 175 4.76 21.79 -17.59
CA ALA A 175 3.94 20.71 -18.15
C ALA A 175 4.13 19.37 -17.43
N GLN A 176 4.97 19.30 -16.39
CA GLN A 176 5.33 18.05 -15.73
C GLN A 176 5.21 18.18 -14.20
N ALA A 177 4.76 17.10 -13.57
CA ALA A 177 4.81 16.94 -12.12
C ALA A 177 6.11 16.25 -11.72
N PHE A 178 6.76 16.72 -10.65
CA PHE A 178 7.94 16.08 -10.07
C PHE A 178 8.26 16.64 -8.68
N TYR A 179 8.88 15.83 -7.82
CA TYR A 179 9.63 16.29 -6.66
C TYR A 179 11.07 16.67 -7.05
N SER A 180 11.54 17.84 -6.60
CA SER A 180 12.90 18.33 -6.80
C SER A 180 13.72 18.31 -5.50
N PRO A 181 14.67 17.36 -5.33
CA PRO A 181 15.49 17.28 -4.12
C PRO A 181 16.39 18.50 -3.89
N SER A 182 16.90 19.14 -4.95
CA SER A 182 17.85 20.25 -4.84
C SER A 182 17.26 21.53 -4.24
N THR A 183 15.94 21.70 -4.39
CA THR A 183 15.21 22.88 -3.94
C THR A 183 14.05 22.53 -3.00
N ASP A 184 13.96 21.25 -2.62
CA ASP A 184 12.98 20.69 -1.69
C ASP A 184 11.53 21.14 -1.94
N HIS A 185 11.09 21.04 -3.19
CA HIS A 185 9.72 21.42 -3.59
C HIS A 185 9.09 20.37 -4.50
N ILE A 186 7.76 20.35 -4.50
CA ILE A 186 6.95 19.61 -5.44
C ILE A 186 6.51 20.58 -6.54
N GLN A 187 6.81 20.26 -7.79
CA GLN A 187 6.31 20.95 -8.96
C GLN A 187 5.07 20.22 -9.46
N MET A 188 3.99 20.95 -9.69
CA MET A 188 2.76 20.47 -10.33
C MET A 188 2.48 21.31 -11.58
N PRO A 189 1.94 20.72 -12.67
CA PRO A 189 1.31 21.48 -13.73
C PRO A 189 0.12 22.31 -13.21
N PRO A 190 -0.34 23.32 -13.97
CA PRO A 190 -1.58 24.00 -13.66
C PRO A 190 -2.76 23.02 -13.56
N PHE A 191 -3.68 23.29 -12.62
CA PHE A 191 -4.78 22.37 -12.31
C PHE A 191 -5.65 22.05 -13.54
N GLU A 192 -5.88 23.04 -14.40
CA GLU A 192 -6.64 22.90 -15.64
C GLU A 192 -6.06 21.89 -16.66
N THR A 193 -4.81 21.44 -16.48
CA THR A 193 -4.19 20.41 -17.32
C THR A 193 -4.57 18.99 -16.89
N PHE A 194 -5.14 18.83 -15.69
CA PHE A 194 -5.63 17.56 -15.19
C PHE A 194 -7.07 17.34 -15.63
N ARG A 195 -7.42 16.07 -15.87
CA ARG A 195 -8.78 15.66 -16.25
C ARG A 195 -9.80 16.00 -15.16
N ASP A 196 -9.44 15.75 -13.91
CA ASP A 196 -10.26 15.99 -12.73
C ASP A 196 -9.41 16.24 -11.48
N ALA A 197 -10.09 16.65 -10.41
CA ALA A 197 -9.45 16.91 -9.11
C ALA A 197 -8.84 15.65 -8.49
N ALA A 198 -9.47 14.49 -8.70
CA ALA A 198 -8.99 13.22 -8.18
C ALA A 198 -7.65 12.81 -8.83
N GLY A 199 -7.50 13.03 -10.13
CA GLY A 199 -6.26 12.84 -10.87
C GLY A 199 -5.17 13.80 -10.40
N TYR A 200 -5.49 15.07 -10.15
CA TYR A 200 -4.55 16.01 -9.54
C TYR A 200 -4.05 15.51 -8.17
N VAL A 201 -4.96 15.09 -7.30
CA VAL A 201 -4.62 14.57 -5.96
C VAL A 201 -3.79 13.29 -6.04
N ALA A 202 -4.07 12.38 -6.98
CA ALA A 202 -3.29 11.16 -7.16
C ALA A 202 -1.84 11.46 -7.57
N VAL A 203 -1.64 12.45 -8.44
CA VAL A 203 -0.30 12.88 -8.85
C VAL A 203 0.41 13.61 -7.70
N LEU A 204 -0.28 14.51 -7.00
CA LEU A 204 0.28 15.16 -5.83
C LEU A 204 0.65 14.16 -4.73
N SER A 205 -0.15 13.12 -4.53
CA SER A 205 0.14 12.01 -3.62
C SER A 205 1.43 11.28 -4.01
N HIS A 206 1.62 11.02 -5.30
CA HIS A 206 2.82 10.38 -5.85
C HIS A 206 4.07 11.23 -5.56
N GLU A 207 4.03 12.52 -5.93
CA GLU A 207 5.16 13.43 -5.69
C GLU A 207 5.42 13.67 -4.20
N SER A 208 4.38 13.68 -3.37
CA SER A 208 4.52 13.79 -1.91
C SER A 208 5.22 12.58 -1.32
N VAL A 209 5.01 11.38 -1.88
CA VAL A 209 5.78 10.20 -1.46
C VAL A 209 7.25 10.38 -1.79
N HIS A 210 7.61 10.82 -3.00
CA HIS A 210 9.00 11.16 -3.33
C HIS A 210 9.57 12.23 -2.41
N TRP A 211 8.78 13.26 -2.09
CA TRP A 211 9.19 14.31 -1.16
C TRP A 211 9.65 13.73 0.17
N THR A 212 8.98 12.71 0.73
CA THR A 212 9.43 12.06 1.98
C THR A 212 10.82 11.39 1.92
N ALA A 213 11.44 11.23 0.75
CA ALA A 213 12.73 10.55 0.59
C ALA A 213 13.91 11.32 1.21
N ASP A 214 13.80 12.63 1.43
CA ASP A 214 14.88 13.41 2.07
C ASP A 214 15.28 12.82 3.44
N SER A 215 16.57 12.91 3.77
CA SER A 215 17.14 12.34 5.00
C SER A 215 16.60 12.97 6.28
N ARG A 216 16.06 14.19 6.22
CA ARG A 216 15.38 14.87 7.33
C ARG A 216 13.96 14.34 7.57
N ARG A 217 13.43 13.51 6.67
CA ARG A 217 12.08 12.93 6.71
C ARG A 217 12.13 11.43 6.91
N VAL A 218 11.76 10.63 5.90
CA VAL A 218 11.80 9.16 5.98
C VAL A 218 13.16 8.60 5.58
N GLY A 219 13.95 9.35 4.80
CA GLY A 219 15.32 8.98 4.42
C GLY A 219 15.38 7.76 3.49
N ARG A 220 15.25 8.00 2.19
CA ARG A 220 15.55 7.03 1.12
C ARG A 220 16.64 7.61 0.23
N ASP A 221 17.65 6.81 -0.10
CA ASP A 221 18.76 7.28 -0.93
C ASP A 221 18.35 7.35 -2.41
N LEU A 222 18.20 8.57 -2.92
CA LEU A 222 17.88 8.85 -4.33
C LEU A 222 19.10 9.29 -5.15
N SER A 223 20.33 9.17 -4.62
CA SER A 223 21.55 9.63 -5.29
C SER A 223 21.79 8.98 -6.67
N ARG A 224 21.27 7.77 -6.86
CA ARG A 224 21.37 6.99 -8.10
C ARG A 224 20.12 7.04 -8.97
N TYR A 225 19.06 7.73 -8.54
CA TYR A 225 17.75 7.76 -9.20
C TYR A 225 17.85 8.19 -10.68
N SER A 226 18.63 9.22 -11.01
CA SER A 226 18.77 9.68 -12.40
C SER A 226 19.76 8.88 -13.24
N ARG A 227 20.58 8.02 -12.61
CA ARG A 227 21.72 7.32 -13.24
C ARG A 227 21.50 5.82 -13.41
N ASP A 228 20.64 5.22 -12.59
CA ASP A 228 20.34 3.79 -12.62
C ASP A 228 18.84 3.57 -12.79
N HIS A 229 18.46 3.01 -13.95
CA HIS A 229 17.07 2.68 -14.27
C HIS A 229 16.44 1.71 -13.27
N THR A 230 17.22 0.83 -12.64
CA THR A 230 16.75 -0.13 -11.64
C THR A 230 16.41 0.58 -10.34
N GLU A 231 17.27 1.47 -9.86
CA GLU A 231 16.99 2.25 -8.64
C GLU A 231 15.84 3.22 -8.86
N ARG A 232 15.76 3.83 -10.05
CA ARG A 232 14.59 4.62 -10.45
C ARG A 232 13.31 3.79 -10.36
N ALA A 233 13.28 2.63 -11.00
CA ALA A 233 12.11 1.76 -11.00
C ALA A 233 11.69 1.32 -9.58
N ARG A 234 12.66 1.10 -8.66
CA ARG A 234 12.36 0.80 -7.25
C ARG A 234 11.69 1.97 -6.53
N GLU A 235 12.20 3.19 -6.69
CA GLU A 235 11.59 4.37 -6.06
C GLU A 235 10.23 4.72 -6.69
N GLU A 236 10.08 4.58 -8.01
CA GLU A 236 8.77 4.73 -8.67
C GLU A 236 7.74 3.72 -8.14
N LEU A 237 8.16 2.48 -7.87
CA LEU A 237 7.28 1.48 -7.28
C LEU A 237 6.85 1.88 -5.85
N VAL A 238 7.75 2.51 -5.08
CA VAL A 238 7.42 3.07 -3.76
C VAL A 238 6.42 4.21 -3.88
N ALA A 239 6.65 5.15 -4.80
CA ALA A 239 5.78 6.31 -5.01
C ALA A 239 4.39 5.90 -5.50
N GLU A 240 4.30 4.95 -6.42
CA GLU A 240 3.03 4.46 -6.96
C GLU A 240 2.20 3.73 -5.88
N ILE A 241 2.83 2.84 -5.10
CA ILE A 241 2.15 2.16 -3.99
C ILE A 241 1.74 3.18 -2.92
N GLY A 242 2.61 4.14 -2.59
CA GLY A 242 2.32 5.17 -1.59
C GLY A 242 1.16 6.08 -2.02
N SER A 243 1.11 6.48 -3.29
CA SER A 243 0.02 7.26 -3.87
C SER A 243 -1.31 6.51 -3.77
N ALA A 244 -1.32 5.23 -4.15
CA ALA A 244 -2.49 4.37 -4.03
C ALA A 244 -3.01 4.29 -2.58
N LEU A 245 -2.10 4.15 -1.61
CA LEU A 245 -2.44 4.12 -0.19
C LEU A 245 -3.01 5.47 0.29
N LEU A 246 -2.40 6.60 -0.09
CA LEU A 246 -2.91 7.94 0.26
C LEU A 246 -4.28 8.19 -0.35
N CYS A 247 -4.48 7.85 -1.63
CA CYS A 247 -5.78 8.00 -2.28
C CYS A 247 -6.85 7.19 -1.56
N ALA A 248 -6.54 5.95 -1.16
CA ALA A 248 -7.47 5.13 -0.39
C ALA A 248 -7.77 5.70 1.00
N ASP A 249 -6.79 6.30 1.67
CA ASP A 249 -6.95 6.93 2.98
C ASP A 249 -7.78 8.22 2.90
N LEU A 250 -7.58 9.01 1.84
CA LEU A 250 -8.28 10.27 1.58
C LEU A 250 -9.65 10.09 0.90
N GLY A 251 -10.01 8.85 0.55
CA GLY A 251 -11.27 8.55 -0.17
C GLY A 251 -11.28 9.04 -1.61
N ILE A 252 -10.11 9.22 -2.22
CA ILE A 252 -9.91 9.70 -3.58
C ILE A 252 -9.86 8.52 -4.53
N VAL A 253 -10.71 8.59 -5.55
CA VAL A 253 -10.87 7.55 -6.58
C VAL A 253 -10.53 8.20 -7.92
N PRO A 254 -9.25 8.31 -8.30
CA PRO A 254 -8.88 8.85 -9.60
C PRO A 254 -9.44 7.98 -10.72
N GLU A 255 -10.02 8.62 -11.75
CA GLU A 255 -10.19 7.98 -13.05
C GLU A 255 -8.80 7.80 -13.67
N LEU A 256 -8.18 6.67 -13.37
CA LEU A 256 -6.84 6.36 -13.85
C LEU A 256 -6.88 6.07 -15.35
N GLU A 257 -6.71 7.11 -16.16
CA GLU A 257 -6.16 6.92 -17.50
C GLU A 257 -4.73 6.39 -17.35
N LEU A 258 -4.48 5.25 -17.97
CA LEU A 258 -3.14 4.71 -18.10
C LEU A 258 -2.32 5.74 -18.91
N ARG A 259 -1.55 6.62 -18.26
CA ARG A 259 -0.65 7.56 -18.96
C ARG A 259 0.16 6.81 -20.04
N PRO A 260 0.38 7.41 -21.23
CA PRO A 260 1.01 6.74 -22.37
C PRO A 260 2.45 6.23 -22.12
N ASP A 261 3.17 6.86 -21.19
CA ASP A 261 4.53 6.50 -20.76
C ASP A 261 4.58 5.31 -19.76
N HIS A 262 3.41 4.83 -19.31
CA HIS A 262 3.30 3.77 -18.30
C HIS A 262 3.82 2.39 -18.74
N ALA A 263 3.84 2.07 -20.04
CA ALA A 263 4.34 0.78 -20.50
C ALA A 263 5.83 0.57 -20.17
N ALA A 264 6.62 1.64 -20.23
CA ALA A 264 8.05 1.62 -19.91
C ALA A 264 8.30 1.38 -18.41
N TYR A 265 7.49 2.00 -17.55
CA TYR A 265 7.57 1.79 -16.09
C TYR A 265 7.17 0.38 -15.69
N VAL A 266 6.07 -0.16 -16.24
CA VAL A 266 5.63 -1.54 -15.98
C VAL A 266 6.69 -2.56 -16.39
N ALA A 267 7.33 -2.39 -17.55
CA ALA A 267 8.43 -3.26 -17.98
C ALA A 267 9.63 -3.20 -17.00
N SER A 268 9.97 -2.01 -16.51
CA SER A 268 11.05 -1.83 -15.54
C SER A 268 10.72 -2.45 -14.18
N TRP A 269 9.47 -2.36 -13.71
CA TRP A 269 9.01 -3.01 -12.49
C TRP A 269 9.01 -4.53 -12.63
N LEU A 270 8.51 -5.08 -13.75
CA LEU A 270 8.55 -6.51 -14.04
C LEU A 270 9.97 -7.06 -13.94
N LYS A 271 10.96 -6.33 -14.47
CA LYS A 271 12.38 -6.70 -14.33
C LYS A 271 12.83 -6.72 -12.88
N VAL A 272 12.61 -5.63 -12.13
CA VAL A 272 12.98 -5.52 -10.71
C VAL A 272 12.37 -6.65 -9.88
N LEU A 273 11.08 -6.94 -10.08
CA LEU A 273 10.36 -7.97 -9.33
C LEU A 273 10.75 -9.40 -9.75
N SER A 274 11.15 -9.58 -11.00
CA SER A 274 11.66 -10.87 -11.48
C SER A 274 13.03 -11.17 -10.87
N ASP A 275 13.91 -10.16 -10.82
CA ASP A 275 15.29 -10.26 -10.32
C ASP A 275 15.36 -10.34 -8.78
N ASP A 276 14.43 -9.71 -8.06
CA ASP A 276 14.37 -9.73 -6.59
C ASP A 276 12.97 -9.99 -6.05
N LYS A 277 12.76 -11.20 -5.51
CA LYS A 277 11.50 -11.65 -4.91
C LYS A 277 11.12 -10.92 -3.61
N ARG A 278 11.97 -10.03 -3.10
CA ARG A 278 11.69 -9.19 -1.93
C ARG A 278 11.42 -7.74 -2.30
N ALA A 279 11.66 -7.34 -3.54
CA ALA A 279 11.56 -5.93 -3.95
C ALA A 279 10.16 -5.35 -3.70
N ILE A 280 9.08 -6.09 -3.99
CA ILE A 280 7.71 -5.62 -3.73
C ILE A 280 7.42 -5.42 -2.23
N PHE A 281 7.98 -6.27 -1.37
CA PHE A 281 7.79 -6.18 0.08
C PHE A 281 8.54 -4.98 0.64
N GLN A 282 9.76 -4.74 0.15
CA GLN A 282 10.54 -3.55 0.49
C GLN A 282 9.81 -2.29 0.02
N ALA A 283 9.35 -2.26 -1.23
CA ALA A 283 8.63 -1.13 -1.78
C ALA A 283 7.35 -0.81 -0.97
N ALA A 284 6.53 -1.82 -0.69
CA ALA A 284 5.33 -1.67 0.14
C ALA A 284 5.65 -1.20 1.58
N ALA A 285 6.76 -1.64 2.16
CA ALA A 285 7.19 -1.20 3.49
C ALA A 285 7.68 0.26 3.48
N HIS A 286 8.44 0.67 2.45
CA HIS A 286 8.87 2.06 2.28
C HIS A 286 7.68 2.99 2.01
N ALA A 287 6.75 2.58 1.14
CA ALA A 287 5.51 3.30 0.88
C ALA A 287 4.70 3.49 2.17
N GLN A 288 4.51 2.42 2.94
CA GLN A 288 3.80 2.51 4.22
C GLN A 288 4.45 3.49 5.21
N ARG A 289 5.79 3.56 5.27
CA ARG A 289 6.50 4.54 6.12
C ARG A 289 6.33 5.97 5.61
N ALA A 290 6.41 6.19 4.30
CA ALA A 290 6.14 7.49 3.68
C ALA A 290 4.72 7.99 4.00
N VAL A 291 3.73 7.13 3.81
CA VAL A 291 2.33 7.46 4.09
C VAL A 291 2.09 7.70 5.58
N ALA A 292 2.66 6.87 6.46
CA ALA A 292 2.57 7.08 7.91
C ALA A 292 3.22 8.41 8.34
N TYR A 293 4.35 8.78 7.75
CA TYR A 293 4.99 10.06 8.00
C TYR A 293 4.06 11.23 7.60
N LEU A 294 3.47 11.20 6.42
CA LEU A 294 2.55 12.25 5.94
C LEU A 294 1.29 12.38 6.81
N HIS A 295 0.74 11.26 7.27
CA HIS A 295 -0.35 11.26 8.26
C HIS A 295 0.08 11.81 9.62
N GLY A 296 1.34 11.55 10.03
CA GLY A 296 1.90 12.11 11.27
C GLY A 296 2.15 13.62 11.25
N LEU A 297 2.03 14.27 10.09
CA LEU A 297 2.06 15.73 9.95
C LEU A 297 0.67 16.38 10.10
N GLN A 298 -0.38 15.57 10.18
CA GLN A 298 -1.73 16.10 10.38
C GLN A 298 -1.89 16.58 11.83
N PRO A 299 -2.68 17.64 12.06
CA PRO A 299 -2.97 18.08 13.43
C PRO A 299 -3.63 16.93 14.19
N GLU A 300 -3.17 16.68 15.42
CA GLU A 300 -3.84 15.77 16.34
C GLU A 300 -5.31 16.16 16.48
N SER A 301 -6.19 15.16 16.42
CA SER A 301 -7.61 15.41 16.64
C SER A 301 -7.86 15.86 18.09
N GLU A 302 -8.84 16.74 18.33
CA GLU A 302 -9.19 17.18 19.70
C GLU A 302 -9.49 15.99 20.64
N ALA A 303 -10.00 14.88 20.09
CA ALA A 303 -10.26 13.63 20.82
C ALA A 303 -8.98 12.92 21.32
N GLU A 304 -7.84 13.09 20.65
CA GLU A 304 -6.55 12.54 21.09
C GLU A 304 -5.87 13.43 22.13
N ARG A 305 -6.12 14.74 22.09
CA ARG A 305 -5.63 15.69 23.09
C ARG A 305 -6.36 15.61 24.43
N GLU A 306 -7.65 15.26 24.42
CA GLU A 306 -8.42 15.06 25.66
C GLU A 306 -8.14 13.71 26.33
N ALA A 307 -7.51 12.76 25.62
CA ALA A 307 -7.19 11.43 26.11
C ALA A 307 -5.75 11.26 26.64
N ALA A 308 -4.89 12.28 26.50
CA ALA A 308 -3.49 12.30 26.93
C ALA A 308 -3.27 13.17 28.18
#